data_AF-A0A850BIZ5-F1
#
_entry.id   AF-A0A850BIZ5-F1
#
_cell.length_a   1.000
_cell.length_b   1.000
_cell.length_c   1.000
_cell.angle_alpha   90.00
_cell.angle_beta   90.00
_cell.angle_gamma   90.00
#
_symmetry.space_group_name_H-M   'P 1'
#
loop_
_entity.id
_entity.type
_entity.pdbx_description
1 polymer ?
#
loop_
_entity_poly.entity_id
_entity_poly.type
_entity_poly.pdbx_seq_one_letter_code
_entity_poly.pdbx_strand_id
1 'polypeptide(L)'
;MSFPTAPLGPANESEIHSLLARYWGKAHPDVKGGPDHHTVLGHSLDVAACAYVLVHRHPVLRQQLGSGTGINPEAVAITFAAVCALHDVGKLDTRFQRKAPRVADVLRPASASTPEVKYDHGAEGFRQIQDDEEASSLVDQLLGAGAPALLRAVCGHHGSLPSPEDP
;
A
#
# COMPACT_ATOMS: atom_id res chain seq x y z
N MET A 1 25.11 -20.89 -4.06
CA MET A 1 25.28 -19.48 -3.65
C MET A 1 24.26 -19.25 -2.55
N SER A 2 24.70 -19.19 -1.29
CA SER A 2 23.80 -19.00 -0.16
C SER A 2 23.54 -17.51 0.01
N PHE A 3 22.28 -17.10 -0.08
CA PHE A 3 21.88 -15.77 0.35
C PHE A 3 21.93 -15.72 1.88
N PRO A 4 22.43 -14.63 2.48
CA PRO A 4 22.41 -14.49 3.92
C PRO A 4 20.96 -14.28 4.37
N THR A 5 20.37 -15.31 4.97
CA THR A 5 19.17 -15.22 5.80
C THR A 5 19.59 -14.78 7.20
N ALA A 6 19.99 -13.53 7.36
CA ALA A 6 20.02 -12.90 8.67
C ALA A 6 18.64 -12.27 8.88
N PRO A 7 17.96 -12.50 10.03
CA PRO A 7 16.76 -11.74 10.34
C PRO A 7 17.17 -10.27 10.39
N LEU A 8 16.49 -9.44 9.60
CA LEU A 8 16.61 -8.00 9.73
C LEU A 8 16.13 -7.69 11.16
N GLY A 9 17.05 -7.27 12.04
CA GLY A 9 16.65 -6.60 13.29
C GLY A 9 15.74 -5.41 12.95
N PRO A 10 14.98 -4.84 13.91
CA PRO A 10 14.04 -3.78 13.59
C PRO A 10 14.78 -2.64 12.90
N ALA A 11 14.57 -2.50 11.59
CA ALA A 11 15.13 -1.40 10.82
C ALA A 11 14.66 -0.11 11.50
N ASN A 12 15.57 0.84 11.71
CA ASN A 12 15.14 2.11 12.30
C ASN A 12 14.22 2.85 11.31
N GLU A 13 13.36 3.73 11.80
CA GLU A 13 12.36 4.44 10.99
C GLU A 13 12.98 5.14 9.76
N SER A 14 14.19 5.68 9.90
CA SER A 14 14.92 6.33 8.81
C SER A 14 15.31 5.35 7.70
N GLU A 15 15.66 4.10 8.03
CA GLU A 15 15.97 3.05 7.06
C GLU A 15 14.72 2.61 6.30
N ILE A 16 13.59 2.46 6.99
CA ILE A 16 12.29 2.13 6.37
C ILE A 16 11.86 3.23 5.41
N HIS A 17 11.92 4.49 5.83
CA HIS A 17 11.60 5.63 4.97
C HIS A 17 12.53 5.69 3.74
N SER A 18 13.83 5.49 3.93
CA SER A 18 14.80 5.45 2.82
C SER A 18 14.54 4.30 1.84
N LEU A 19 14.10 3.13 2.34
CA LEU A 19 13.73 1.99 1.51
C LEU A 19 12.45 2.28 0.70
N LEU A 20 11.41 2.79 1.34
CA LEU A 20 10.13 3.09 0.69
C LEU A 20 10.23 4.25 -0.31
N ALA A 21 11.13 5.21 -0.07
CA ALA A 21 11.41 6.30 -1.00
C ALA A 21 11.98 5.82 -2.35
N ARG A 22 12.45 4.57 -2.43
CA ARG A 22 12.95 3.96 -3.67
C ARG A 22 11.84 3.36 -4.55
N TYR A 23 10.58 3.48 -4.15
CA TYR A 23 9.43 3.02 -4.93
C TYR A 23 8.56 4.22 -5.31
N TRP A 24 8.22 4.33 -6.60
CA TRP A 24 7.30 5.37 -7.08
C TRP A 24 5.84 4.91 -6.99
N GLY A 25 4.96 5.79 -6.53
CA GLY A 25 3.51 5.64 -6.51
C GLY A 25 2.84 6.32 -7.71
N LYS A 26 3.44 7.42 -8.19
CA LYS A 26 3.11 8.07 -9.47
C LYS A 26 4.38 8.44 -10.22
N ALA A 27 4.37 8.31 -11.53
CA ALA A 27 5.50 8.60 -12.39
C ALA A 27 5.03 9.34 -13.65
N HIS A 28 5.76 10.37 -14.05
CA HIS A 28 5.57 11.08 -15.30
C HIS A 28 6.80 10.83 -16.20
N PRO A 29 6.72 9.85 -17.12
CA PRO A 29 7.89 9.40 -17.88
C PRO A 29 8.40 10.43 -18.92
N ASP A 30 7.60 11.44 -19.26
CA ASP A 30 7.81 12.33 -20.42
C ASP A 30 8.09 13.81 -20.07
N VAL A 31 8.45 14.12 -18.82
CA VAL A 31 8.74 15.52 -18.42
C VAL A 31 10.15 15.94 -18.89
N LYS A 32 10.23 17.08 -19.58
CA LYS A 32 11.51 17.72 -19.94
C LYS A 32 12.17 18.27 -18.67
N GLY A 33 13.09 17.51 -18.08
CA GLY A 33 13.80 17.86 -16.85
C GLY A 33 14.32 16.67 -16.04
N GLY A 34 13.88 15.46 -16.38
CA GLY A 34 14.21 14.22 -15.67
C GLY A 34 12.93 13.48 -15.27
N PRO A 35 13.05 12.24 -14.77
CA PRO A 35 11.91 11.48 -14.29
C PRO A 35 11.26 12.15 -13.07
N ASP A 36 10.09 12.77 -13.26
CA ASP A 36 9.26 13.31 -12.18
C ASP A 36 8.41 12.17 -11.59
N HIS A 37 8.40 12.08 -10.26
CA HIS A 37 7.70 11.01 -9.56
C HIS A 37 7.30 11.42 -8.13
N HIS A 38 6.27 10.75 -7.63
CA HIS A 38 5.88 10.76 -6.23
C HIS A 38 6.11 9.38 -5.64
N THR A 39 6.63 9.28 -4.42
CA THR A 39 6.94 7.98 -3.79
C THR A 39 5.65 7.22 -3.45
N VAL A 40 5.71 5.90 -3.32
CA VAL A 40 4.56 5.09 -2.86
C VAL A 40 4.14 5.58 -1.48
N LEU A 41 5.09 5.73 -0.54
CA LEU A 41 4.80 6.22 0.81
C LEU A 41 4.16 7.61 0.80
N GLY A 42 4.71 8.55 0.02
CA GLY A 42 4.13 9.89 -0.10
C GLY A 42 2.69 9.85 -0.62
N HIS A 43 2.44 9.07 -1.68
CA HIS A 43 1.09 8.94 -2.22
C HIS A 43 0.11 8.28 -1.24
N SER A 44 0.53 7.21 -0.57
CA SER A 44 -0.27 6.52 0.45
C SER A 44 -0.61 7.47 1.61
N LEU A 45 0.32 8.30 2.06
CA LEU A 45 0.09 9.27 3.14
C LEU A 45 -0.84 10.41 2.69
N ASP A 46 -0.75 10.88 1.44
CA ASP A 46 -1.70 11.86 0.89
C ASP A 46 -3.14 11.32 0.92
N VAL A 47 -3.32 10.06 0.52
CA VAL A 47 -4.63 9.39 0.54
C VAL A 47 -5.10 9.15 1.97
N ALA A 48 -4.22 8.73 2.87
CA ALA A 48 -4.53 8.58 4.29
C ALA A 48 -4.97 9.91 4.93
N ALA A 49 -4.28 11.01 4.62
CA ALA A 49 -4.64 12.34 5.10
C ALA A 49 -6.02 12.77 4.58
N CYS A 50 -6.31 12.53 3.30
CA CYS A 50 -7.64 12.77 2.72
C CYS A 50 -8.72 11.96 3.45
N ALA A 51 -8.50 10.65 3.66
CA ALA A 51 -9.42 9.77 4.35
C ALA A 51 -9.67 10.22 5.80
N TYR A 52 -8.60 10.58 6.53
CA TYR A 52 -8.70 11.11 7.89
C TYR A 52 -9.59 12.34 7.94
N VAL A 53 -9.30 13.36 7.10
CA VAL A 53 -10.06 14.61 7.08
C VAL A 53 -11.52 14.36 6.71
N LEU A 54 -11.78 13.49 5.72
CA LEU A 54 -13.12 13.13 5.30
C LEU A 54 -13.90 12.49 6.45
N VAL A 55 -13.37 11.46 7.08
CA VAL A 55 -14.06 10.76 8.18
C VAL A 55 -14.20 11.66 9.40
N HIS A 56 -13.14 12.36 9.80
CA HIS A 56 -13.13 13.21 10.99
C HIS A 56 -14.12 14.37 10.89
N ARG A 57 -14.23 15.01 9.72
CA ARG A 57 -15.11 16.18 9.52
C ARG A 57 -16.57 15.83 9.25
N HIS A 58 -16.91 14.56 9.05
CA HIS A 58 -18.28 14.12 8.76
C HIS A 58 -18.81 13.21 9.88
N PRO A 59 -19.48 13.76 10.92
CA PRO A 59 -19.91 12.98 12.09
C PRO A 59 -20.83 11.80 11.75
N VAL A 60 -21.72 11.96 10.77
CA VAL A 60 -22.63 10.89 10.32
C VAL A 60 -21.84 9.73 9.72
N LEU A 61 -20.88 10.02 8.82
CA LEU A 61 -20.01 9.01 8.23
C LEU A 61 -19.19 8.31 9.32
N ARG A 62 -18.56 9.08 10.22
CA ARG A 62 -17.78 8.52 11.33
C ARG A 62 -18.61 7.59 12.21
N GLN A 63 -19.84 7.98 12.53
CA GLN A 63 -20.76 7.16 13.32
C GLN A 63 -21.13 5.88 12.58
N GLN A 64 -21.50 5.97 11.30
CA GLN A 64 -21.86 4.81 10.48
C GLN A 64 -20.69 3.82 10.35
N LEU A 65 -19.48 4.32 10.09
CA LEU A 65 -18.28 3.48 10.00
C LEU A 65 -17.96 2.85 11.36
N GLY A 66 -18.01 3.60 12.45
CA GLY A 66 -17.78 3.07 13.80
C GLY A 66 -18.78 1.98 14.17
N SER A 67 -20.07 2.22 13.97
CA SER A 67 -21.11 1.21 14.24
C SER A 67 -21.01 -0.01 13.33
N GLY A 68 -20.67 0.17 12.05
CA GLY A 68 -20.56 -0.93 11.09
C GLY A 68 -19.31 -1.80 11.28
N THR A 69 -18.26 -1.27 11.91
CA THR A 69 -16.98 -1.98 12.09
C THR A 69 -16.71 -2.40 13.53
N GLY A 70 -17.40 -1.82 14.51
CA GLY A 70 -17.11 -2.01 15.94
C GLY A 70 -15.85 -1.27 16.42
N ILE A 71 -15.22 -0.45 15.56
CA ILE A 71 -14.06 0.37 15.93
C ILE A 71 -14.48 1.45 16.93
N ASN A 72 -13.62 1.71 17.93
CA ASN A 72 -13.82 2.79 18.89
C ASN A 72 -14.12 4.12 18.15
N PRO A 73 -15.22 4.85 18.49
CA PRO A 73 -15.59 6.12 17.85
C PRO A 73 -14.47 7.16 17.74
N GLU A 74 -13.56 7.19 18.71
CA GLU A 74 -12.41 8.11 18.72
C GLU A 74 -11.30 7.68 17.73
N ALA A 75 -11.20 6.38 17.46
CA ALA A 75 -10.19 5.80 16.58
C ALA A 75 -10.64 5.68 15.11
N VAL A 76 -11.95 5.74 14.82
CA VAL A 76 -12.48 5.49 13.46
C VAL A 76 -11.73 6.27 12.37
N ALA A 77 -11.51 7.57 12.56
CA ALA A 77 -10.86 8.39 11.53
C ALA A 77 -9.40 7.97 11.28
N ILE A 78 -8.62 7.69 12.33
CA ILE A 78 -7.22 7.29 12.18
C ILE A 78 -7.09 5.85 11.68
N THR A 79 -7.98 4.94 12.12
CA THR A 79 -8.00 3.56 11.61
C THR A 79 -8.32 3.55 10.12
N PHE A 80 -9.37 4.25 9.67
CA PHE A 80 -9.68 4.31 8.23
C PHE A 80 -8.58 4.98 7.42
N ALA A 81 -7.92 6.00 7.94
CA ALA A 81 -6.75 6.59 7.31
C ALA A 81 -5.62 5.57 7.12
N ALA A 82 -5.31 4.79 8.16
CA ALA A 82 -4.30 3.73 8.11
C ALA A 82 -4.66 2.64 7.08
N VAL A 83 -5.91 2.18 7.06
CA VAL A 83 -6.37 1.19 6.06
C VAL A 83 -6.25 1.76 4.65
N CYS A 84 -6.66 3.01 4.41
CA CYS A 84 -6.53 3.65 3.11
C CYS A 84 -5.07 3.82 2.66
N ALA A 85 -4.11 3.92 3.58
CA ALA A 85 -2.69 3.96 3.24
C ALA A 85 -2.21 2.67 2.52
N LEU A 86 -2.88 1.53 2.79
CA LEU A 86 -2.53 0.22 2.23
C LEU A 86 -3.06 0.00 0.80
N HIS A 87 -3.91 0.89 0.27
CA HIS A 87 -4.60 0.67 -1.02
C HIS A 87 -3.62 0.34 -2.16
N ASP A 88 -2.44 0.93 -2.13
CA ASP A 88 -1.41 0.87 -3.18
C ASP A 88 -0.20 0.00 -2.79
N VAL A 89 -0.30 -0.86 -1.76
CA VAL A 89 0.82 -1.70 -1.31
C VAL A 89 1.42 -2.55 -2.43
N GLY A 90 0.59 -3.03 -3.38
CA GLY A 90 1.07 -3.78 -4.55
C GLY A 90 1.94 -2.97 -5.51
N LYS A 91 2.07 -1.65 -5.33
CA LYS A 91 3.08 -0.85 -6.04
C LYS A 91 4.50 -1.14 -5.58
N LEU A 92 4.69 -1.78 -4.41
CA LEU A 92 5.97 -2.27 -3.91
C LEU A 92 6.47 -3.54 -4.63
N ASP A 93 5.99 -3.79 -5.84
CA ASP A 93 6.39 -4.90 -6.69
C ASP A 93 7.20 -4.42 -7.90
N THR A 94 8.23 -5.17 -8.28
CA THR A 94 9.06 -4.85 -9.46
C THR A 94 8.21 -4.79 -10.73
N ARG A 95 7.19 -5.64 -10.87
CA ARG A 95 6.27 -5.66 -12.02
C ARG A 95 5.52 -4.33 -12.16
N PHE A 96 5.09 -3.73 -11.05
CA PHE A 96 4.51 -2.39 -11.07
C PHE A 96 5.55 -1.32 -11.38
N GLN A 97 6.68 -1.31 -10.66
CA GLN A 97 7.71 -0.29 -10.80
C GLN A 97 8.27 -0.22 -12.23
N ARG A 98 8.34 -1.36 -12.92
CA ARG A 98 8.79 -1.46 -14.32
C ARG A 98 7.81 -0.91 -15.35
N LYS A 99 6.60 -0.49 -14.97
CA LYS A 99 5.70 0.32 -15.84
C LYS A 99 6.31 1.68 -16.20
N ALA A 100 7.26 2.19 -15.40
CA ALA A 100 8.03 3.41 -15.69
C ALA A 100 9.55 3.14 -15.53
N PRO A 101 10.19 2.46 -16.51
CA PRO A 101 11.53 1.92 -16.34
C PRO A 101 12.60 2.99 -16.06
N ARG A 102 12.52 4.15 -16.71
CA ARG A 102 13.45 5.27 -16.46
C ARG A 102 13.42 5.77 -15.01
N VAL A 103 12.23 5.86 -14.42
CA VAL A 103 12.05 6.27 -13.02
C VAL A 103 12.57 5.17 -12.09
N ALA A 104 12.21 3.91 -12.39
CA ALA A 104 12.67 2.75 -11.62
C ALA A 104 14.19 2.60 -11.63
N ASP A 105 14.86 2.85 -12.75
CA ASP A 105 16.32 2.75 -12.86
C ASP A 105 17.05 3.84 -12.07
N VAL A 106 16.46 5.04 -11.98
CA VAL A 106 16.99 6.14 -11.14
C VAL A 106 16.84 5.82 -9.66
N LEU A 107 15.70 5.27 -9.24
CA LEU A 107 15.40 4.97 -7.84
C LEU A 107 16.03 3.66 -7.34
N ARG A 108 16.13 2.66 -8.21
CA ARG A 108 16.64 1.30 -7.93
C ARG A 108 17.48 0.79 -9.09
N PRO A 109 18.73 1.28 -9.21
CA PRO A 109 19.69 0.76 -10.18
C PRO A 109 19.82 -0.77 -10.03
N ALA A 110 19.92 -1.47 -11.17
CA ALA A 110 20.02 -2.95 -11.23
C ALA A 110 18.81 -3.73 -10.69
N SER A 111 17.62 -3.13 -10.60
CA SER A 111 16.39 -3.90 -10.41
C SER A 111 16.19 -4.89 -11.58
N ALA A 112 15.60 -6.06 -11.33
CA ALA A 112 15.40 -7.05 -12.38
C ALA A 112 14.50 -6.51 -13.50
N SER A 113 14.76 -6.91 -14.74
CA SER A 113 13.76 -6.81 -15.81
C SER A 113 12.62 -7.77 -15.49
N THR A 114 11.37 -7.31 -15.61
CA THR A 114 10.21 -8.17 -15.40
C THR A 114 9.61 -8.61 -16.74
N PRO A 115 9.06 -9.83 -16.83
CA PRO A 115 8.28 -10.25 -17.97
C PRO A 115 7.08 -9.29 -18.16
N GLU A 116 6.65 -9.10 -19.41
CA GLU A 116 5.52 -8.25 -19.75
C GLU A 116 4.20 -8.98 -19.43
N VAL A 117 3.87 -9.04 -18.13
CA VAL A 117 2.66 -9.69 -17.62
C VAL A 117 1.71 -8.61 -17.12
N LYS A 118 0.41 -8.79 -17.38
CA LYS A 118 -0.63 -7.93 -16.81
C LYS A 118 -0.52 -7.96 -15.30
N TYR A 119 -0.36 -6.79 -14.68
CA TYR A 119 -0.18 -6.64 -13.24
C TYR A 119 -1.19 -5.63 -12.69
N ASP A 120 -2.10 -6.13 -11.85
CA ASP A 120 -3.06 -5.33 -11.08
C ASP A 120 -2.54 -5.13 -9.66
N HIS A 121 -2.09 -3.92 -9.34
CA HIS A 121 -1.48 -3.66 -8.03
C HIS A 121 -2.49 -3.64 -6.88
N GLY A 122 -3.79 -3.53 -7.17
CA GLY A 122 -4.82 -3.66 -6.15
C GLY A 122 -4.93 -5.12 -5.70
N ALA A 123 -5.21 -6.02 -6.64
CA ALA A 123 -5.35 -7.45 -6.35
C ALA A 123 -4.03 -8.07 -5.81
N GLU A 124 -2.90 -7.69 -6.39
CA GLU A 124 -1.60 -8.20 -5.95
C GLU A 124 -1.20 -7.65 -4.58
N GLY A 125 -1.57 -6.41 -4.27
CA GLY A 125 -1.36 -5.85 -2.94
C GLY A 125 -2.17 -6.57 -1.85
N PHE A 126 -3.40 -6.96 -2.18
CA PHE A 126 -4.20 -7.82 -1.30
C PHE A 126 -3.51 -9.16 -1.03
N ARG A 127 -3.05 -9.84 -2.08
CA ARG A 127 -2.36 -11.14 -1.94
C ARG A 127 -1.05 -11.01 -1.17
N GLN A 128 -0.25 -9.99 -1.45
CA GLN A 128 1.01 -9.74 -0.72
C GLN A 128 0.81 -9.65 0.80
N ILE A 129 -0.25 -8.98 1.25
CA ILE A 129 -0.56 -8.88 2.69
C ILE A 129 -1.10 -10.20 3.24
N GLN A 130 -1.94 -10.92 2.48
CA GLN A 130 -2.51 -12.21 2.92
C GLN A 130 -1.48 -13.33 2.99
N ASP A 131 -0.55 -13.38 2.04
CA ASP A 131 0.46 -14.42 1.90
C ASP A 131 1.65 -14.21 2.87
N ASP A 132 1.82 -12.99 3.40
CA ASP A 132 2.82 -12.65 4.41
C ASP A 132 2.22 -12.78 5.82
N GLU A 133 2.70 -13.76 6.60
CA GLU A 133 2.16 -14.08 7.93
C GLU A 133 2.28 -12.90 8.91
N GLU A 134 3.38 -12.15 8.87
CA GLU A 134 3.60 -11.02 9.76
C GLU A 134 2.68 -9.85 9.40
N ALA A 135 2.57 -9.53 8.11
CA ALA A 135 1.69 -8.47 7.62
C ALA A 135 0.21 -8.80 7.86
N SER A 136 -0.20 -10.04 7.56
CA SER A 136 -1.56 -10.53 7.78
C SER A 136 -1.93 -10.46 9.27
N SER A 137 -1.07 -10.96 10.15
CA SER A 137 -1.26 -10.91 11.60
C SER A 137 -1.33 -9.47 12.13
N LEU A 138 -0.48 -8.57 11.63
CA LEU A 138 -0.52 -7.16 12.01
C LEU A 138 -1.84 -6.49 11.58
N VAL A 139 -2.29 -6.74 10.36
CA VAL A 139 -3.56 -6.20 9.84
C VAL A 139 -4.75 -6.74 10.64
N ASP A 140 -4.76 -8.03 10.99
CA ASP A 140 -5.77 -8.63 11.85
C ASP A 140 -5.77 -8.05 13.26
N GLN A 141 -4.59 -7.83 13.86
CA GLN A 141 -4.48 -7.21 15.19
C GLN A 141 -5.00 -5.76 15.19
N LEU A 142 -4.74 -5.01 14.13
CA LEU A 142 -5.13 -3.60 14.04
C LEU A 142 -6.61 -3.40 13.72
N LEU A 143 -7.20 -4.29 12.91
CA LEU A 143 -8.55 -4.12 12.36
C LEU A 143 -9.57 -5.15 12.90
N GLY A 144 -9.11 -6.14 13.65
CA GLY A 144 -9.95 -7.20 14.22
C GLY A 144 -10.74 -7.96 13.17
N ALA A 145 -11.98 -8.33 13.51
CA ALA A 145 -12.87 -9.08 12.60
C ALA A 145 -13.19 -8.35 11.28
N GLY A 146 -12.97 -7.03 11.21
CA GLY A 146 -13.18 -6.23 10.01
C GLY A 146 -12.01 -6.30 9.00
N ALA A 147 -10.86 -6.86 9.39
CA ALA A 147 -9.63 -6.77 8.61
C ALA A 147 -9.78 -7.31 7.17
N PRO A 148 -10.32 -8.52 6.94
CA PRO A 148 -10.43 -9.06 5.58
C PRO A 148 -11.34 -8.20 4.69
N ALA A 149 -12.45 -7.70 5.22
CA ALA A 149 -13.40 -6.89 4.46
C ALA A 149 -12.82 -5.50 4.12
N LEU A 150 -12.19 -4.85 5.10
CA LEU A 150 -11.55 -3.55 4.92
C LEU A 150 -10.37 -3.62 3.97
N LEU A 151 -9.52 -4.65 4.09
CA LEU A 151 -8.38 -4.86 3.21
C LEU A 151 -8.84 -5.11 1.77
N ARG A 152 -9.83 -6.00 1.56
CA ARG A 152 -10.42 -6.21 0.22
C ARG A 152 -11.00 -4.93 -0.36
N ALA A 153 -11.68 -4.12 0.44
CA ALA A 153 -12.27 -2.86 -0.02
C ALA A 153 -11.22 -1.86 -0.52
N VAL A 154 -10.11 -1.68 0.22
CA VAL A 154 -9.07 -0.72 -0.20
C VAL A 154 -8.19 -1.25 -1.34
N CYS A 155 -7.93 -2.55 -1.38
CA CYS A 155 -7.20 -3.15 -2.48
C CYS A 155 -8.04 -3.22 -3.76
N GLY A 156 -9.37 -3.24 -3.67
CA GLY A 156 -10.28 -3.17 -4.82
C GLY A 156 -10.51 -1.78 -5.41
N HIS A 157 -9.64 -0.81 -5.13
CA HIS A 157 -9.86 0.61 -5.45
C HIS A 157 -9.93 0.96 -6.95
N HIS A 158 -9.57 0.04 -7.86
CA HIS A 158 -9.80 0.19 -9.31
C HIS A 158 -11.19 -0.27 -9.77
N GLY A 159 -12.10 -0.58 -8.84
CA GLY A 159 -13.50 -0.91 -9.13
C GLY A 159 -13.77 -2.42 -9.23
N SER A 160 -12.85 -3.27 -8.77
CA SER A 160 -13.04 -4.72 -8.68
C SER A 160 -12.46 -5.22 -7.37
N LEU A 161 -13.27 -5.90 -6.55
CA LEU A 161 -12.81 -6.44 -5.28
C LEU A 161 -11.96 -7.70 -5.53
N PRO A 162 -10.76 -7.81 -4.93
CA PRO A 162 -9.97 -9.00 -5.05
C PRO A 162 -10.63 -10.19 -4.33
N SER A 163 -10.43 -11.36 -4.92
CA SER A 163 -10.75 -12.68 -4.39
C SER A 163 -9.46 -13.44 -4.08
N PRO A 164 -9.40 -14.26 -3.02
CA PRO A 164 -8.32 -15.22 -2.81
C PRO A 164 -8.15 -16.22 -3.97
N GLU A 165 -9.19 -16.38 -4.79
CA GLU A 165 -9.23 -17.27 -5.94
C GLU A 165 -8.84 -16.58 -7.27
N ASP A 166 -8.56 -15.27 -7.25
CA ASP A 166 -8.15 -14.56 -8.46
C ASP A 166 -6.76 -15.06 -8.93
N PRO A 167 -6.57 -15.29 -10.24
CA PRO A 167 -5.36 -15.89 -10.80
C PRO A 167 -4.12 -14.98 -10.76
#